data_AF-H0G5N8-F1
#
_entry.id   AF-H0G5N8-F1
#
_cell.length_a   1.000
_cell.length_b   1.000
_cell.length_c   1.000
_cell.angle_alpha   90.00
_cell.angle_beta   90.00
_cell.angle_gamma   90.00
#
_symmetry.space_group_name_H-M   'P 1'
#
loop_
_entity.id
_entity.type
_entity.pdbx_description
1 polymer ?
#
loop_
_entity_poly.entity_id
_entity_poly.type
_entity_poly.pdbx_seq_one_letter_code
_entity_poly.pdbx_strand_id
1 'polypeptide(L)'
;MKATATDMLQLGGAEGDKRPVGRSIKRGLFGTCPACGRGRLFRAFLKSVDACDACGERMDHHRADDFPPYIVVTIVGHVVLGG
;
A
#
# COMPACT_ATOMS: atom_id res chain seq x y z
N MET A 1 29.89 -4.46 -26.36
CA MET A 1 29.45 -5.17 -25.14
C MET A 1 27.96 -5.43 -25.31
N LYS A 2 27.55 -6.70 -25.45
CA LYS A 2 26.19 -7.09 -25.88
C LYS A 2 25.29 -7.31 -24.64
N ALA A 3 24.10 -6.72 -24.64
CA ALA A 3 23.04 -7.07 -23.70
C ALA A 3 22.47 -8.45 -24.10
N THR A 4 22.66 -9.45 -23.23
CA THR A 4 22.11 -10.79 -23.38
C THR A 4 20.74 -10.85 -22.69
N ALA A 5 19.78 -11.57 -23.29
CA ALA A 5 18.39 -11.71 -22.84
C ALA A 5 18.20 -12.49 -21.51
N THR A 6 19.16 -12.46 -20.60
CA THR A 6 19.26 -13.33 -19.41
C THR A 6 19.08 -12.58 -18.09
N ASP A 7 18.44 -11.41 -18.10
CA ASP A 7 18.10 -10.72 -16.84
C ASP A 7 16.62 -10.30 -16.86
N MET A 8 15.76 -11.33 -16.92
CA MET A 8 14.34 -11.14 -16.64
C MET A 8 14.20 -10.83 -15.15
N LEU A 9 14.06 -9.55 -14.81
CA LEU A 9 13.66 -9.09 -13.49
C LEU A 9 12.34 -9.78 -13.10
N GLN A 10 12.43 -10.86 -12.33
CA GLN A 10 11.27 -11.61 -11.87
C GLN A 10 10.58 -10.83 -10.74
N LEU A 11 9.58 -10.03 -11.10
CA LEU A 11 8.73 -9.28 -10.17
C LEU A 11 7.55 -10.15 -9.71
N GLY A 12 7.81 -11.22 -8.95
CA GLY A 12 6.74 -12.09 -8.45
C GLY A 12 7.21 -13.34 -7.69
N GLY A 13 6.37 -13.82 -6.76
CA GLY A 13 6.56 -15.12 -6.11
C GLY A 13 6.23 -16.28 -7.06
N ALA A 14 6.76 -17.47 -6.80
CA ALA A 14 6.58 -18.66 -7.62
C ALA A 14 5.08 -18.95 -7.89
N GLU A 15 4.77 -19.49 -9.08
CA GLU A 15 3.43 -19.98 -9.45
C GLU A 15 2.92 -20.96 -8.37
N GLY A 16 2.06 -20.46 -7.48
CA GLY A 16 1.50 -21.23 -6.36
C GLY A 16 1.55 -20.54 -4.99
N ASP A 17 2.30 -19.45 -4.80
CA ASP A 17 2.31 -18.73 -3.52
C ASP A 17 0.97 -17.98 -3.31
N LYS A 18 0.15 -18.49 -2.39
CA LYS A 18 -1.15 -17.89 -2.04
C LYS A 18 -0.93 -16.64 -1.19
N ARG A 19 -0.64 -15.52 -1.85
CA ARG A 19 -0.64 -14.20 -1.20
C ARG A 19 -2.04 -13.92 -0.66
N PRO A 20 -2.23 -13.65 0.65
CA PRO A 20 -3.55 -13.41 1.21
C PRO A 20 -4.03 -11.99 0.84
N VAL A 21 -4.47 -11.84 -0.42
CA VAL A 21 -4.87 -10.55 -1.00
C VAL A 21 -5.97 -9.89 -0.19
N GLY A 22 -7.01 -10.64 0.18
CA GLY A 22 -8.12 -10.11 0.98
C GLY A 22 -7.69 -9.60 2.36
N ARG A 23 -6.78 -10.32 3.04
CA ARG A 23 -6.21 -9.85 4.32
C ARG A 23 -5.44 -8.54 4.13
N SER A 24 -4.67 -8.45 3.05
CA SER A 24 -3.81 -7.30 2.75
C SER A 24 -4.65 -6.05 2.46
N ILE A 25 -5.67 -6.19 1.59
CA ILE A 25 -6.64 -5.11 1.30
C ILE A 25 -7.36 -4.68 2.59
N LYS A 26 -7.87 -5.64 3.37
CA LYS A 26 -8.58 -5.36 4.62
C LYS A 26 -7.71 -4.55 5.57
N ARG A 27 -6.46 -4.97 5.81
CA ARG A 27 -5.54 -4.27 6.72
C ARG A 27 -5.22 -2.86 6.25
N GLY A 28 -5.03 -2.67 4.94
CA GLY A 28 -4.83 -1.35 4.32
C GLY A 28 -6.04 -0.44 4.49
N LEU A 29 -7.24 -0.94 4.21
CA LEU A 29 -8.50 -0.18 4.34
C LEU A 29 -8.76 0.25 5.79
N PHE A 30 -8.48 -0.61 6.76
CA PHE A 30 -8.60 -0.27 8.19
C PHE A 30 -7.40 0.53 8.72
N GLY A 31 -6.40 0.83 7.90
CA GLY A 31 -5.22 1.58 8.33
C GLY A 31 -4.45 0.88 9.45
N THR A 32 -4.33 -0.44 9.37
CA THR A 32 -3.64 -1.28 10.37
C THR A 32 -2.33 -1.85 9.83
N CYS A 33 -1.42 -2.20 10.73
CA CYS A 33 -0.10 -2.74 10.39
C CYS A 33 -0.21 -3.95 9.44
N PRO A 34 0.50 -3.95 8.28
CA PRO A 34 0.44 -5.05 7.32
C PRO A 34 0.99 -6.36 7.86
N ALA A 35 1.99 -6.31 8.76
CA ALA A 35 2.55 -7.48 9.43
C ALA A 35 1.62 -8.05 10.52
N CYS A 36 1.39 -7.31 11.61
CA CYS A 36 0.66 -7.83 12.78
C CYS A 36 -0.86 -7.56 12.79
N GLY A 37 -1.34 -6.53 12.07
CA GLY A 37 -2.77 -6.15 12.02
C GLY A 37 -3.32 -5.44 13.26
N ARG A 38 -2.49 -5.04 14.22
CA ARG A 38 -2.90 -4.39 15.48
C ARG A 38 -2.50 -2.93 15.58
N GLY A 39 -1.27 -2.58 15.17
CA GLY A 39 -0.79 -1.20 15.20
C GLY A 39 -1.44 -0.33 14.14
N ARG A 40 -1.44 0.99 14.35
CA ARG A 40 -1.90 1.97 13.34
C ARG A 40 -0.87 2.14 12.25
N LEU A 41 -1.33 2.24 11.00
CA LEU A 41 -0.48 2.52 9.83
C LEU A 41 -0.23 4.03 9.67
N PHE A 42 -1.22 4.86 10.00
CA PHE A 42 -1.17 6.31 9.86
C PHE A 42 -1.37 7.01 11.20
N ARG A 43 -0.53 8.02 11.49
CA ARG A 43 -0.67 8.90 12.67
C ARG A 43 -1.61 10.08 12.43
N ALA A 44 -1.79 10.47 11.18
CA ALA A 44 -2.72 11.50 10.73
C ALA A 44 -3.13 11.21 9.27
N PHE A 45 -4.02 12.03 8.69
CA PHE A 45 -4.43 11.86 7.30
C PHE A 45 -3.23 11.79 6.36
N LEU A 46 -3.05 10.64 5.71
CA LEU A 46 -1.95 10.32 4.78
C LEU A 46 -0.53 10.51 5.37
N LYS A 47 -0.37 10.48 6.70
CA LYS A 47 0.95 10.50 7.36
C LYS A 47 1.21 9.17 8.03
N SER A 48 2.15 8.38 7.50
CA SER A 48 2.53 7.09 8.07
C SER A 48 3.22 7.25 9.43
N VAL A 49 3.17 6.19 10.25
CA VAL A 49 4.05 6.04 11.41
C VAL A 49 5.45 5.59 10.95
N ASP A 50 6.49 5.77 11.75
CA ASP A 50 7.84 5.32 11.40
C ASP A 50 8.01 3.81 11.66
N ALA A 51 7.40 3.31 12.75
CA ALA A 51 7.34 1.90 13.08
C ALA A 51 6.01 1.54 13.74
N CYS A 52 5.61 0.27 13.62
CA CYS A 52 4.44 -0.26 14.29
C CYS A 52 4.67 -0.37 15.81
N ASP A 53 3.82 0.27 16.61
CA ASP A 53 3.89 0.24 18.08
C ASP A 53 3.72 -1.18 18.68
N ALA A 54 3.04 -2.07 17.98
CA ALA A 54 2.76 -3.42 18.47
C ALA A 54 3.82 -4.48 18.10
N CYS A 55 4.53 -4.31 16.97
CA CYS A 55 5.48 -5.33 16.48
C CYS A 55 6.81 -4.77 15.99
N GLY A 56 7.02 -3.46 16.03
CA GLY A 56 8.27 -2.81 15.62
C GLY A 56 8.53 -2.77 14.11
N GLU A 57 7.57 -3.22 13.29
CA GLU A 57 7.75 -3.25 11.83
C GLU A 57 7.96 -1.84 11.28
N ARG A 58 8.98 -1.67 10.43
CA ARG A 58 9.39 -0.40 9.83
C ARG A 58 8.44 -0.03 8.69
N MET A 59 7.93 1.21 8.71
CA MET A 59 6.87 1.69 7.78
C MET A 59 7.36 2.79 6.84
N ASP A 60 8.66 3.07 6.82
CA ASP A 60 9.31 4.11 6.02
C ASP A 60 9.55 3.73 4.54
N HIS A 61 9.29 2.47 4.17
CA HIS A 61 9.53 1.97 2.82
C HIS A 61 8.38 2.20 1.82
N HIS A 62 7.24 2.74 2.29
CA HIS A 62 6.09 2.99 1.43
C HIS A 62 6.31 4.24 0.59
N ARG A 63 6.37 4.10 -0.74
CA ARG A 63 6.20 5.25 -1.64
C ARG A 63 4.72 5.60 -1.69
N ALA A 64 4.41 6.90 -1.59
CA ALA A 64 3.06 7.37 -1.81
C ALA A 64 2.70 7.21 -3.30
N ASP A 65 1.53 6.62 -3.57
CA ASP A 65 0.89 6.62 -4.88
C ASP A 65 -0.12 7.79 -4.95
N ASP A 66 -0.36 8.31 -6.16
CA ASP A 66 -1.33 9.40 -6.40
C ASP A 66 -2.80 8.93 -6.39
N PHE A 67 -3.04 7.64 -6.20
CA PHE A 67 -4.39 7.05 -6.23
C PHE A 67 -5.35 7.62 -5.17
N PRO A 68 -4.97 7.77 -3.88
CA PRO A 68 -5.87 8.36 -2.87
C PRO A 68 -6.28 9.80 -3.21
N PRO A 69 -5.39 10.71 -3.65
CA PRO A 69 -5.78 12.02 -4.20
C PRO A 69 -6.79 11.94 -5.35
N TYR A 70 -6.61 11.03 -6.32
CA TYR A 70 -7.55 10.89 -7.44
C TYR A 70 -8.97 10.52 -7.01
N ILE A 71 -9.11 9.60 -6.04
CA ILE A 71 -10.42 9.24 -5.47
C ILE A 71 -11.07 10.48 -4.85
N VAL A 72 -10.31 11.24 -4.05
CA VAL A 72 -10.83 12.44 -3.37
C VAL A 72 -11.30 13.47 -4.40
N VAL A 73 -10.47 13.80 -5.39
CA VAL A 73 -10.82 14.79 -6.43
C VAL A 73 -12.04 14.33 -7.23
N THR A 74 -12.14 13.04 -7.55
CA THR A 74 -13.28 12.48 -8.27
C THR A 74 -14.56 12.65 -7.47
N ILE A 75 -14.59 12.21 -6.20
CA ILE A 75 -15.78 12.32 -5.35
C ILE A 75 -16.19 13.78 -5.15
N VAL A 76 -15.23 14.64 -4.79
CA VAL A 76 -15.49 16.07 -4.55
C VAL A 76 -15.97 16.75 -5.82
N GLY A 77 -15.33 16.48 -6.96
CA GLY A 77 -15.76 17.02 -8.25
C GLY A 77 -17.19 16.63 -8.61
N HIS A 78 -17.56 15.37 -8.41
CA HIS A 78 -18.94 14.91 -8.68
C HIS A 78 -19.95 15.55 -7.72
N VAL A 79 -19.65 15.64 -6.42
CA VAL A 79 -20.57 16.20 -5.43
C VAL A 79 -20.74 17.72 -5.59
N VAL A 80 -19.66 18.45 -5.94
CA VAL A 80 -19.66 19.92 -5.95
C VAL A 80 -19.97 20.50 -7.33
N LEU A 81 -19.46 19.90 -8.40
CA LEU A 81 -19.58 20.43 -9.77
C LEU A 81 -20.59 19.66 -10.64
N GLY A 82 -20.72 18.36 -10.42
CA GLY A 82 -21.46 17.44 -11.29
C GLY A 82 -22.77 16.92 -10.72
N GLY A 83 -23.35 17.59 -9.73
CA GLY A 83 -24.67 17.23 -9.17
C GLY A 83 -25.72 16.96 -10.24
#